data_AF-A0A842XCW0-F1
#
_entry.id   AF-A0A842XCW0-F1
#
_cell.length_a   1.000
_cell.length_b   1.000
_cell.length_c   1.000
_cell.angle_alpha   90.00
_cell.angle_beta   90.00
_cell.angle_gamma   90.00
#
_symmetry.space_group_name_H-M   'P 1'
#
loop_
_entity.id
_entity.type
_entity.pdbx_description
1 polymer ?
#
loop_
_entity_poly.entity_id
_entity_poly.type
_entity_poly.pdbx_seq_one_letter_code
_entity_poly.pdbx_strand_id
1 'polypeptide(L)' 'MVDISELIKAPIRKSSPCFHGGNVWRISEKFKIPLNQVIDFSVPINPLGIPKKALQSVRQHLSLIKNYPDPDHEWLIET' A
#
# COMPACT_ATOMS: atom_id res chain seq x y z
N MET A 1 -0.46 -7.26 -30.19
CA MET A 1 -0.21 -7.04 -28.76
C MET A 1 1.28 -6.76 -28.62
N VAL A 2 1.68 -5.59 -28.12
CA VAL A 2 3.10 -5.23 -27.99
C VAL A 2 3.66 -5.96 -26.77
N ASP A 3 4.77 -6.68 -26.94
CA ASP A 3 5.51 -7.25 -25.81
C ASP A 3 6.23 -6.11 -25.08
N ILE A 4 5.66 -5.69 -23.96
CA ILE A 4 6.14 -4.56 -23.16
C ILE A 4 7.53 -4.84 -22.58
N SER A 5 7.96 -6.11 -22.52
CA SER A 5 9.30 -6.47 -22.05
C SER A 5 10.40 -5.92 -22.96
N GLU A 6 10.11 -5.69 -24.26
CA GLU A 6 11.04 -5.09 -25.20
C GLU A 6 11.27 -3.59 -24.93
N LEU A 7 10.29 -2.91 -24.32
CA LEU A 7 10.35 -1.48 -23.98
C LEU A 7 11.12 -1.21 -22.68
N ILE A 8 11.50 -2.25 -21.94
CA ILE A 8 12.22 -2.13 -20.66
C ILE A 8 13.71 -1.91 -20.93
N LYS A 9 14.25 -0.81 -20.37
CA LYS A 9 15.69 -0.48 -20.43
C LYS A 9 16.54 -1.64 -19.88
N ALA A 10 17.66 -1.93 -20.53
CA ALA A 10 18.56 -3.04 -20.18
C ALA A 10 18.96 -3.16 -18.69
N PRO A 11 19.15 -2.07 -17.92
CA PRO A 11 19.45 -2.16 -16.48
C PRO A 11 18.30 -2.74 -15.65
N ILE A 12 17.05 -2.42 -16.00
CA ILE A 12 15.85 -2.89 -15.30
C ILE A 12 15.61 -4.39 -15.59
N ARG A 13 16.01 -4.88 -16.76
CA ARG A 13 15.95 -6.32 -17.08
C ARG A 13 16.84 -7.18 -16.18
N LYS A 14 17.87 -6.59 -15.57
CA LYS A 14 18.84 -7.28 -14.71
C LYS A 14 18.61 -7.04 -13.21
N SER A 15 17.68 -6.15 -12.84
CA SER A 15 17.39 -5.91 -11.42
C SER A 15 16.64 -7.10 -10.83
N SER A 16 17.03 -7.52 -9.64
CA SER A 16 16.25 -8.48 -8.85
C SER A 16 14.90 -7.87 -8.48
N PRO A 17 13.82 -8.67 -8.41
CA PRO A 17 12.53 -8.18 -7.94
C PRO A 17 12.66 -7.58 -6.54
N CYS A 18 12.04 -6.42 -6.31
CA CYS A 18 12.00 -5.85 -4.98
C CYS A 18 11.09 -6.70 -4.10
N PHE A 19 11.64 -7.31 -3.05
CA PHE A 19 10.87 -8.11 -2.09
C PHE A 19 10.52 -7.26 -0.87
N HIS A 20 9.24 -7.21 -0.52
CA HIS A 20 8.73 -6.50 0.65
C HIS A 20 7.89 -7.44 1.54
N GLY A 21 7.85 -7.13 2.84
CA GLY A 21 6.93 -7.75 3.79
C GLY A 21 5.48 -7.28 3.56
N GLY A 22 4.56 -7.67 4.45
CA GLY A 22 3.18 -7.18 4.47
C GLY A 22 2.19 -7.99 3.61
N ASN A 23 2.66 -9.04 2.93
CA ASN A 23 1.79 -9.88 2.11
C ASN A 23 1.05 -10.94 2.95
N VAL A 24 0.19 -10.47 3.85
CA VAL A 24 -0.66 -11.31 4.73
C VAL A 24 -1.62 -12.20 3.93
N TRP A 25 -2.05 -11.76 2.75
CA TRP A 25 -2.92 -12.52 1.84
C TRP A 25 -2.25 -13.81 1.37
N ARG A 26 -1.01 -13.73 0.88
CA ARG A 26 -0.23 -14.90 0.46
C ARG A 26 -0.03 -15.89 1.60
N ILE A 27 0.19 -15.40 2.82
CA ILE A 27 0.32 -16.25 4.01
C ILE A 27 -1.01 -16.94 4.32
N SER A 28 -2.11 -16.18 4.32
CA SER A 28 -3.45 -16.73 4.55
C SER A 28 -3.80 -17.83 3.53
N GLU A 29 -3.57 -17.59 2.25
CA GLU A 29 -3.87 -18.55 1.18
C GLU A 29 -3.01 -19.82 1.24
N LYS A 30 -1.70 -19.66 1.48
CA LYS A 30 -0.72 -20.75 1.51
C LYS A 30 -0.93 -21.67 2.72
N PHE A 31 -1.19 -21.09 3.88
CA PHE A 31 -1.28 -21.83 5.14
C PHE A 31 -2.72 -22.08 5.61
N LYS A 32 -3.72 -21.57 4.87
CA LYS A 32 -5.15 -21.66 5.23
C LYS A 32 -5.47 -21.06 6.60
N ILE A 33 -4.74 -20.03 6.99
CA ILE A 33 -4.95 -19.29 8.24
C ILE A 33 -5.84 -18.08 7.95
N PRO A 34 -6.95 -17.89 8.67
CA PRO A 34 -7.76 -16.67 8.56
C PRO A 34 -6.91 -15.41 8.79
N LEU A 35 -7.13 -14.35 7.99
CA LEU A 35 -6.33 -13.12 8.09
C LEU A 35 -6.33 -12.49 9.48
N ASN A 36 -7.44 -12.56 10.21
CA ASN A 36 -7.56 -12.04 11.57
C ASN A 36 -6.78 -12.85 12.61
N GLN A 37 -6.17 -13.97 12.22
CA GLN A 37 -5.27 -14.78 13.06
C GLN A 37 -3.80 -14.61 12.65
N VAL A 38 -3.52 -13.85 11.58
CA VAL A 38 -2.15 -13.56 11.14
C VAL A 38 -1.57 -12.42 12.00
N ILE A 39 -0.46 -12.70 12.67
CA ILE A 39 0.36 -11.68 13.34
C ILE A 39 1.55 -11.38 12.43
N ASP A 40 1.60 -10.17 11.87
CA ASP A 40 2.60 -9.79 10.88
C ASP A 40 3.76 -8.99 11.50
N PHE A 41 4.92 -9.64 11.65
CA PHE A 41 6.18 -9.01 12.05
C PHE A 41 7.07 -8.62 10.85
N SER A 42 6.60 -8.78 9.62
CA SER A 42 7.40 -8.50 8.42
C SER A 42 7.43 -7.03 8.03
N VAL A 43 6.65 -6.17 8.70
CA VAL A 43 6.54 -4.73 8.46
C VAL A 43 6.46 -3.94 9.78
N PRO A 44 7.11 -2.77 9.88
CA PRO A 44 7.09 -1.95 11.10
C PRO A 44 5.85 -1.05 11.17
N ILE A 45 4.67 -1.65 11.35
CA ILE A 45 3.39 -0.91 11.47
C ILE A 45 3.11 -0.57 12.94
N ASN A 46 2.50 0.60 13.20
CA ASN A 46 2.04 0.98 14.54
C ASN A 46 0.98 -0.02 15.07
N PRO A 47 1.25 -0.76 16.16
CA PRO A 47 0.33 -1.77 16.69
C PRO A 47 -0.94 -1.17 17.31
N LEU A 48 -0.96 0.14 17.60
CA LEU A 48 -2.15 0.84 18.09
C LEU A 48 -3.20 1.09 16.98
N GLY A 49 -2.86 0.78 15.73
CA GLY A 49 -3.73 0.97 14.58
C GLY A 49 -3.88 2.44 14.16
N ILE A 50 -4.92 2.70 13.37
CA ILE A 50 -5.19 4.03 12.83
C ILE A 50 -5.72 5.00 13.92
N PRO A 51 -5.22 6.25 13.99
CA PRO A 51 -5.78 7.26 14.89
C PRO A 51 -7.27 7.50 14.61
N LYS A 52 -8.10 7.60 15.67
CA LYS A 52 -9.56 7.80 15.54
C LYS A 52 -9.92 9.02 14.68
N LYS A 53 -9.20 10.13 14.84
CA LYS A 53 -9.39 11.36 14.05
C LYS A 53 -9.16 11.12 12.56
N ALA A 54 -8.10 10.37 12.20
CA ALA A 54 -7.79 10.03 10.82
C ALA A 54 -8.90 9.16 10.21
N LEU A 55 -9.33 8.11 10.93
CA LEU A 55 -10.42 7.23 10.47
C LEU A 55 -11.74 8.01 10.27
N GLN A 56 -12.07 8.92 11.19
CA GLN A 56 -13.25 9.77 11.07
C GLN A 56 -13.16 10.70 9.86
N SER A 57 -12.02 11.36 9.65
CA SER A 57 -11.81 12.26 8.50
C SER A 57 -11.95 11.52 7.17
N VAL A 58 -11.35 10.34 7.04
CA VAL A 58 -11.49 9.50 5.84
C VAL A 58 -12.95 9.15 5.56
N ARG A 59 -13.71 8.74 6.59
CA ARG A 59 -15.14 8.42 6.44
C ARG A 59 -15.97 9.61 6.01
N GLN A 60 -15.71 10.79 6.57
CA GLN A 60 -16.44 12.02 6.27
C GLN A 60 -16.20 12.51 4.84
N HIS A 61 -15.01 12.29 4.31
CA HIS A 61 -14.59 12.83 3.01
C HIS A 61 -14.48 11.77 1.90
N LEU A 62 -15.01 10.56 2.12
CA LEU A 62 -14.86 9.44 1.18
C LEU A 62 -15.37 9.76 -0.24
N SER A 63 -16.38 10.64 -0.36
CA SER A 63 -16.94 11.08 -1.64
C SER A 63 -15.94 11.83 -2.54
N LEU A 64 -14.82 12.31 -1.99
CA LEU A 64 -13.80 13.04 -2.73
C LEU A 64 -12.87 12.14 -3.55
N ILE A 65 -12.86 10.82 -3.29
CA ILE A 65 -11.95 9.85 -3.95
C ILE A 65 -12.07 9.81 -5.48
N LYS A 66 -13.20 10.29 -6.02
CA LYS A 66 -13.43 10.39 -7.47
C LYS A 66 -12.58 11.47 -8.15
N ASN A 67 -12.10 12.44 -7.38
CA ASN A 67 -11.28 13.53 -7.88
C ASN A 67 -9.79 13.19 -7.70
N TYR A 68 -8.94 13.75 -8.54
CA TYR A 68 -7.50 13.74 -8.31
C TYR A 68 -7.18 14.55 -7.04
N PRO A 69 -6.15 14.19 -6.24
CA PRO A 69 -5.71 15.02 -5.13
C PRO A 69 -5.38 16.45 -5.58
N ASP A 70 -5.53 17.40 -4.66
CA ASP A 70 -5.13 18.78 -4.88
C ASP A 70 -3.63 18.83 -5.27
N PRO A 71 -3.25 19.37 -6.44
CA PRO A 71 -1.85 19.53 -6.80
C PRO A 71 -1.12 20.51 -5.85
N ASP A 72 -1.84 21.48 -5.29
CA ASP A 72 -1.32 22.51 -4.38
C ASP A 72 -1.41 22.00 -2.93
N HIS A 73 -0.57 21.02 -2.63
CA HIS A 73 -0.54 20.25 -1.37
C HIS A 73 0.04 21.00 -0.16
N GLU A 74 0.06 22.33 -0.17
CA GLU A 74 0.62 23.16 0.91
C GLU A 74 -0.04 22.83 2.27
N TRP A 75 -1.37 22.61 2.25
CA TRP A 75 -2.16 22.24 3.43
C TRP A 75 -1.78 20.89 4.06
N LEU A 76 -1.06 20.01 3.33
CA LEU A 76 -0.58 18.73 3.85
C LEU A 76 0.79 18.86 4.54
N ILE A 77 1.57 19.86 4.17
CA ILE A 77 2.93 20.11 4.68
C ILE A 77 2.90 21.05 5.89
N GLU A 78 1.85 21.87 6.05
CA GLU A 78 1.73 22.78 7.18
C GLU A 78 1.78 22.05 8.53
N THR A 79 2.70 22.55 9.37
CA THR A 79 3.08 22.04 10.70
C THR A 79 2.55 22.95 11.80
#